data_AF-W9KEV0-F1
#
_entry.id   AF-W9KEV0-F1
#
_cell.length_a   1.000
_cell.length_b   1.000
_cell.length_c   1.000
_cell.angle_alpha   90.00
_cell.angle_beta   90.00
_cell.angle_gamma   90.00
#
_symmetry.space_group_name_H-M   'P 1'
#
loop_
_entity.id
_entity.type
_entity.pdbx_description
1 polymer ?
#
loop_
_entity_poly.entity_id
_entity_poly.type
_entity_poly.pdbx_seq_one_letter_code
_entity_poly.pdbx_strand_id
1 'polypeptide(L)'
;MVNQSSNDALGDWRIVDETLSMVLPDKEPSLYQPPIPDPAPPSPPPLPMSELVASIEAKVQRAAVAARQHLLGPLYAHLSNVQVDWSLEGQSVCRVVGMKCHGKKMHKVYDLKRHLVNDEHRNYNAALAAAQAEPASSPSVPEPPTPVAPAPEMVPPGDGKSRGKATKRPRLALDAIIPDSEGEGSEDVFYHEPSPKRLRRSARTSVRRRQF
;
A
#
# COMPACT_ATOMS: atom_id res chain seq x y z
N MET A 1 8.93 -34.54 -34.03
CA MET A 1 10.14 -35.03 -33.31
C MET A 1 11.28 -34.19 -33.87
N VAL A 2 11.89 -33.25 -33.15
CA VAL A 2 12.80 -33.46 -32.01
C VAL A 2 12.69 -32.26 -31.05
N ASN A 3 12.50 -32.54 -29.75
CA ASN A 3 12.65 -31.58 -28.65
C ASN A 3 14.15 -31.29 -28.47
N GLN A 4 14.56 -30.02 -28.54
CA GLN A 4 15.88 -29.60 -28.04
C GLN A 4 15.70 -28.94 -26.68
N SER A 5 16.05 -29.74 -25.68
CA SER A 5 16.23 -29.39 -24.27
C SER A 5 17.32 -28.32 -24.14
N SER A 6 16.99 -27.17 -23.55
CA SER A 6 17.95 -26.15 -23.12
C SER A 6 17.97 -26.14 -21.60
N ASN A 7 18.83 -26.98 -21.01
CA ASN A 7 19.07 -27.06 -19.57
C ASN A 7 20.58 -27.07 -19.31
N ASP A 8 21.31 -26.11 -19.88
CA ASP A 8 22.76 -25.96 -19.69
C ASP A 8 23.12 -24.52 -19.30
N ALA A 9 22.73 -24.12 -18.08
CA ALA A 9 23.19 -22.87 -17.47
C ALA A 9 23.24 -22.97 -15.93
N LEU A 10 23.67 -24.12 -15.41
CA LEU A 10 23.87 -24.36 -13.98
C LEU A 10 25.29 -24.89 -13.71
N GLY A 11 26.23 -24.47 -14.54
CA GLY A 11 27.66 -24.64 -14.32
C GLY A 11 28.21 -23.43 -13.57
N ASP A 12 29.01 -23.72 -12.54
CA ASP A 12 30.04 -22.84 -11.98
C ASP A 12 29.75 -22.06 -10.69
N TRP A 13 29.36 -22.77 -9.63
CA TRP A 13 29.47 -22.29 -8.24
C TRP A 13 30.65 -22.94 -7.47
N ARG A 14 31.63 -23.52 -8.16
CA ARG A 14 32.81 -24.16 -7.54
C ARG A 14 34.06 -23.28 -7.57
N ILE A 15 33.91 -21.98 -7.37
CA ILE A 15 35.06 -21.13 -7.01
C ILE A 15 35.10 -21.08 -5.49
N VAL A 16 35.62 -22.15 -4.88
CA VAL A 16 36.04 -22.13 -3.48
C VAL A 16 37.45 -21.57 -3.48
N ASP A 17 37.61 -20.38 -2.92
CA ASP A 17 38.89 -19.69 -2.79
C ASP A 17 39.80 -20.46 -1.81
N GLU A 18 40.65 -21.33 -2.35
CA GLU A 18 41.66 -22.10 -1.60
C GLU A 18 42.94 -21.27 -1.31
N THR A 19 42.83 -19.93 -1.14
CA THR A 19 44.01 -19.09 -0.86
C THR A 19 44.06 -18.47 0.53
N LEU A 20 43.08 -18.74 1.39
CA LEU A 20 43.09 -18.32 2.79
C LEU A 20 43.92 -19.27 3.69
N SER A 21 45.22 -19.40 3.39
CA SER A 21 46.21 -19.85 4.39
C SER A 21 46.45 -18.72 5.39
N MET A 22 45.64 -18.68 6.45
CA MET A 22 45.91 -17.82 7.60
C MET A 22 47.06 -18.41 8.42
N VAL A 23 48.27 -17.93 8.17
CA VAL A 23 49.41 -18.11 9.08
C VAL A 23 49.14 -17.24 10.31
N LEU A 24 48.73 -17.87 11.41
CA LEU A 24 48.61 -17.24 12.72
C LEU A 24 50.01 -17.00 13.29
N PRO A 25 50.39 -15.75 13.62
CA PRO A 25 51.61 -15.51 14.38
C PRO A 25 51.41 -15.98 15.82
N ASP A 26 52.32 -16.85 16.26
CA ASP A 26 52.41 -17.36 17.62
C ASP A 26 52.67 -16.19 18.58
N LYS A 27 51.64 -15.78 19.33
CA LYS A 27 51.69 -14.63 20.24
C LYS A 27 51.58 -15.16 21.67
N GLU A 28 52.64 -14.88 22.43
CA GLU A 28 52.86 -15.28 23.83
C GLU A 28 51.61 -15.16 24.73
N PRO A 29 51.49 -16.02 25.75
CA PRO A 29 50.31 -16.03 26.62
C PRO A 29 50.22 -14.73 27.45
N SER A 30 49.23 -13.91 27.10
CA SER A 30 48.85 -12.70 27.85
C SER A 30 48.27 -13.07 29.22
N LEU A 31 48.91 -12.61 30.29
CA LEU A 31 48.52 -12.83 31.70
C LEU A 31 47.31 -11.97 32.17
N TYR A 32 46.64 -11.27 31.27
CA TYR A 32 45.40 -10.55 31.59
C TYR A 32 44.21 -11.27 30.95
N GLN A 33 43.65 -12.24 31.67
CA GLN A 33 42.35 -12.80 31.34
C GLN A 33 41.28 -11.80 31.83
N PRO A 34 40.51 -11.16 30.94
CA PRO A 34 39.38 -10.33 31.35
C PRO A 34 38.33 -11.19 32.07
N PRO A 35 37.44 -10.60 32.90
CA PRO A 35 36.36 -11.33 33.54
C PRO A 35 35.59 -12.12 32.49
N ILE A 36 35.33 -13.40 32.76
CA ILE A 36 34.57 -14.27 31.87
C ILE A 36 33.21 -13.61 31.65
N PRO A 37 32.81 -13.28 30.40
CA PRO A 37 31.47 -12.76 30.15
C PRO A 37 30.45 -13.79 30.60
N ASP A 38 29.35 -13.33 31.20
CA ASP A 38 28.25 -14.19 31.61
C ASP A 38 27.85 -15.15 30.48
N PRO A 39 27.48 -16.41 30.82
CA PRO A 39 27.12 -17.38 29.80
C PRO A 39 26.03 -16.80 28.92
N ALA A 40 26.27 -16.81 27.60
CA ALA A 40 25.30 -16.35 26.64
C ALA A 40 23.96 -17.03 26.91
N PRO A 41 22.84 -16.27 26.89
CA PRO A 41 21.53 -16.87 27.08
C PRO A 41 21.36 -18.04 26.09
N PRO A 42 20.69 -19.13 26.51
CA PRO A 42 20.53 -20.30 25.66
C PRO A 42 19.86 -19.87 24.34
N SER A 43 20.48 -20.27 23.23
CA SER A 43 19.95 -19.97 21.91
C SER A 43 18.53 -20.52 21.79
N PRO A 44 17.56 -19.75 21.24
CA PRO A 44 16.20 -20.24 21.10
C PRO A 44 16.19 -21.51 20.24
N PRO A 45 15.26 -22.44 20.50
CA PRO A 45 15.15 -23.67 19.73
C PRO A 45 14.87 -23.35 18.25
N PRO A 46 15.35 -24.19 17.31
CA PRO A 46 15.05 -24.03 15.89
C PRO A 46 13.53 -24.04 15.67
N LEU A 47 13.04 -23.08 14.88
CA LEU A 47 11.63 -23.06 14.48
C LEU A 47 11.28 -24.33 13.69
N PRO A 48 10.09 -24.90 13.90
CA PRO A 48 9.62 -26.01 13.08
C PRO A 48 9.52 -25.59 11.62
N MET A 49 9.82 -26.50 10.69
CA MET A 49 9.80 -26.21 9.25
C MET A 49 8.47 -25.61 8.76
N SER A 50 7.34 -26.00 9.35
CA SER A 50 6.02 -25.45 9.05
C SER A 50 5.90 -23.97 9.35
N GLU A 51 6.45 -23.52 10.48
CA GLU A 51 6.43 -22.10 10.87
C GLU A 51 7.36 -21.28 9.98
N LEU A 52 8.49 -21.86 9.57
CA LEU A 52 9.41 -21.23 8.65
C LEU A 52 8.76 -21.01 7.27
N VAL A 53 8.06 -22.02 6.74
CA VAL A 53 7.30 -21.89 5.47
C VAL A 53 6.22 -20.82 5.60
N ALA A 54 5.40 -20.86 6.66
CA ALA A 54 4.35 -19.87 6.89
C ALA A 54 4.92 -18.43 6.97
N SER A 55 6.08 -18.26 7.62
CA SER A 55 6.79 -16.97 7.71
C SER A 55 7.24 -16.47 6.33
N ILE A 56 7.76 -17.35 5.47
CA ILE A 56 8.15 -17.01 4.10
C ILE A 56 6.92 -16.63 3.27
N GLU A 57 5.86 -17.42 3.30
CA GLU A 57 4.62 -17.13 2.58
C GLU A 57 4.02 -15.78 3.00
N ALA A 58 4.00 -15.49 4.31
CA ALA A 58 3.56 -14.20 4.81
C ALA A 58 4.44 -13.02 4.32
N LYS A 59 5.75 -13.24 4.15
CA LYS A 59 6.65 -12.23 3.55
C LYS A 59 6.36 -12.06 2.05
N VAL A 60 6.18 -13.15 1.32
CA VAL A 60 5.84 -13.14 -0.11
C VAL A 60 4.53 -12.40 -0.32
N GLN A 61 3.51 -12.66 0.50
CA GLN A 61 2.22 -11.99 0.36
C GLN A 61 2.30 -10.49 0.63
N ARG A 62 3.05 -10.07 1.66
CA ARG A 62 3.32 -8.64 1.91
C ARG A 62 4.07 -7.99 0.75
N ALA A 63 5.09 -8.65 0.22
CA ALA A 63 5.83 -8.15 -0.95
C ALA A 63 4.92 -8.04 -2.18
N ALA A 64 4.02 -9.00 -2.40
CA ALA A 64 3.08 -8.98 -3.51
C ALA A 64 2.07 -7.82 -3.39
N VAL A 65 1.57 -7.53 -2.18
CA VAL A 65 0.71 -6.37 -1.91
C VAL A 65 1.46 -5.06 -2.21
N ALA A 66 2.69 -4.91 -1.70
CA ALA A 66 3.51 -3.73 -1.92
C ALA A 66 3.83 -3.53 -3.41
N ALA A 67 4.18 -4.60 -4.13
CA ALA A 67 4.43 -4.54 -5.57
C ALA A 67 3.18 -4.09 -6.36
N ARG A 68 1.98 -4.59 -5.98
CA ARG A 68 0.73 -4.15 -6.60
C ARG A 68 0.47 -2.67 -6.34
N GLN A 69 0.65 -2.21 -5.11
CA GLN A 69 0.49 -0.80 -4.77
C GLN A 69 1.45 0.08 -5.58
N HIS A 70 2.71 -0.33 -5.71
CA HIS A 70 3.71 0.42 -6.47
C HIS A 70 3.38 0.48 -7.98
N LEU A 71 3.06 -0.67 -8.59
CA LEU A 71 2.84 -0.76 -10.03
C LEU A 71 1.51 -0.17 -10.48
N LEU A 72 0.46 -0.33 -9.67
CA LEU A 72 -0.90 0.06 -10.04
C LEU A 72 -1.36 1.34 -9.34
N GLY A 73 -0.65 1.80 -8.30
CA GLY A 73 -0.96 3.03 -7.55
C GLY A 73 -1.23 4.25 -8.44
N PRO A 74 -0.40 4.54 -9.46
CA PRO A 74 -0.65 5.66 -10.37
C PRO A 74 -1.99 5.59 -11.11
N LEU A 75 -2.56 4.40 -11.32
CA LEU A 75 -3.89 4.25 -11.95
C LEU A 75 -5.04 4.69 -11.04
N TYR A 76 -4.81 4.72 -9.72
CA TYR A 76 -5.78 5.13 -8.71
C TYR A 76 -5.52 6.54 -8.17
N ALA A 77 -4.46 7.21 -8.62
CA ALA A 77 -4.02 8.50 -8.08
C ALA A 77 -5.09 9.61 -8.16
N HIS A 78 -6.00 9.55 -9.14
CA HIS A 78 -7.10 10.51 -9.29
C HIS A 78 -8.28 10.26 -8.33
N LEU A 79 -8.27 9.17 -7.57
CA LEU A 79 -9.29 8.80 -6.60
C LEU A 79 -8.70 8.88 -5.18
N SER A 80 -8.30 10.07 -4.74
CA SER A 80 -7.57 10.26 -3.47
C SER A 80 -8.36 9.93 -2.21
N ASN A 81 -9.70 9.95 -2.28
CA ASN A 81 -10.58 9.81 -1.11
C ASN A 81 -11.16 8.40 -0.99
N VAL A 82 -10.92 7.52 -1.97
CA VAL A 82 -11.40 6.14 -1.94
C VAL A 82 -10.38 5.22 -1.28
N GLN A 83 -10.88 4.21 -0.57
CA GLN A 83 -10.04 3.12 -0.08
C GLN A 83 -9.79 2.11 -1.20
N VAL A 84 -8.53 1.73 -1.40
CA VAL A 84 -8.10 0.78 -2.42
C VAL A 84 -7.63 -0.52 -1.76
N ASP A 85 -8.25 -1.64 -2.11
CA ASP A 85 -7.90 -2.97 -1.62
C ASP A 85 -6.77 -3.60 -2.45
N TRP A 86 -5.55 -3.51 -1.94
CA TRP A 86 -4.35 -4.12 -2.53
C TRP A 86 -4.22 -5.63 -2.28
N SER A 87 -5.08 -6.20 -1.43
CA SER A 87 -5.05 -7.64 -1.10
C SER A 87 -5.54 -8.51 -2.26
N LEU A 88 -6.47 -8.02 -3.09
CA LEU A 88 -7.00 -8.81 -4.21
C LEU A 88 -5.89 -9.18 -5.21
N GLU A 89 -5.99 -10.36 -5.79
CA GLU A 89 -5.01 -10.84 -6.78
C GLU A 89 -5.36 -10.40 -8.21
N GLY A 90 -4.33 -10.24 -9.05
CA GLY A 90 -4.47 -9.89 -10.47
C GLY A 90 -4.23 -8.41 -10.80
N GLN A 91 -3.76 -8.13 -12.01
CA GLN A 91 -3.36 -6.78 -12.43
C GLN A 91 -4.55 -5.92 -12.90
N SER A 92 -5.59 -6.55 -13.44
CA SER A 92 -6.75 -5.88 -14.06
C SER A 92 -8.02 -6.03 -13.24
N VAL A 93 -7.92 -5.88 -11.91
CA VAL A 93 -9.06 -5.97 -10.99
C VAL A 93 -9.42 -4.59 -10.46
N CYS A 94 -10.71 -4.26 -10.39
CA CYS A 94 -11.16 -3.05 -9.72
C CYS A 94 -11.05 -3.21 -8.19
N ARG A 95 -10.28 -2.31 -7.56
CA ARG A 95 -9.90 -2.38 -6.14
C ARG A 95 -10.58 -1.33 -5.27
N VAL A 96 -11.55 -0.58 -5.81
CA VAL A 96 -12.23 0.46 -5.06
C VAL A 96 -13.24 -0.17 -4.11
N VAL A 97 -12.99 -0.03 -2.80
CA VAL A 97 -13.85 -0.58 -1.73
C VAL A 97 -15.16 0.19 -1.68
N GLY A 98 -16.26 -0.51 -1.37
CA GLY A 98 -17.59 0.10 -1.21
C GLY A 98 -18.39 0.30 -2.50
N MET A 99 -17.82 -0.04 -3.67
CA MET A 99 -18.52 0.01 -4.95
C MET A 99 -18.94 -1.38 -5.47
N LYS A 100 -20.03 -1.43 -6.24
CA LYS A 100 -20.54 -2.66 -6.90
C LYS A 100 -19.56 -3.33 -7.87
N CYS A 101 -18.52 -2.62 -8.29
CA CYS A 101 -17.47 -3.11 -9.18
C CYS A 101 -16.24 -3.67 -8.44
N HIS A 102 -16.19 -3.58 -7.11
CA HIS A 102 -15.11 -4.14 -6.31
C HIS A 102 -14.88 -5.62 -6.63
N GLY A 103 -13.63 -6.00 -6.90
CA GLY A 103 -13.26 -7.37 -7.26
C GLY A 103 -13.57 -7.79 -8.70
N LYS A 104 -14.22 -6.95 -9.52
CA LYS A 104 -14.48 -7.29 -10.92
C LYS A 104 -13.17 -7.34 -11.72
N LYS A 105 -12.95 -8.46 -12.40
CA LYS A 105 -11.82 -8.71 -13.29
C LYS A 105 -12.14 -8.13 -14.68
N MET A 106 -11.20 -7.34 -15.19
CA MET A 106 -11.19 -6.82 -16.56
C MET A 106 -10.16 -7.59 -17.39
N HIS A 107 -10.33 -7.61 -18.72
CA HIS A 107 -9.44 -8.37 -19.59
C HIS A 107 -8.01 -7.81 -19.66
N LYS A 108 -7.85 -6.48 -19.58
CA LYS A 108 -6.55 -5.80 -19.69
C LYS A 108 -6.44 -4.65 -18.70
N VAL A 109 -5.21 -4.27 -18.36
CA VAL A 109 -4.92 -3.09 -17.53
C VAL A 109 -5.47 -1.80 -18.17
N TYR A 110 -5.46 -1.71 -19.51
CA TYR A 110 -6.08 -0.60 -20.24
C TYR A 110 -7.59 -0.48 -19.97
N ASP A 111 -8.31 -1.61 -19.91
CA ASP A 111 -9.75 -1.61 -19.61
C ASP A 111 -10.01 -1.20 -18.16
N LEU A 112 -9.13 -1.60 -17.23
CA LEU A 112 -9.16 -1.13 -15.84
C LEU A 112 -8.95 0.40 -15.77
N LYS A 113 -7.94 0.95 -16.47
CA LYS A 113 -7.70 2.39 -16.49
C LYS A 113 -8.93 3.15 -17.00
N ARG A 114 -9.51 2.72 -18.12
CA ARG A 114 -10.75 3.32 -18.65
C ARG A 114 -11.92 3.19 -17.67
N HIS A 115 -12.05 2.06 -16.99
CA HIS A 115 -13.07 1.82 -15.98
C HIS A 115 -12.96 2.76 -14.76
N LEU A 116 -11.74 2.99 -14.26
CA LEU A 116 -11.47 3.87 -13.11
C LEU A 116 -11.71 5.36 -13.42
N VAL A 117 -11.64 5.75 -14.68
CA VAL A 117 -11.90 7.13 -15.14
C VAL A 117 -13.40 7.40 -15.34
N ASN A 118 -14.25 6.36 -15.26
CA ASN A 118 -15.69 6.49 -15.43
C ASN A 118 -16.35 7.33 -14.32
N ASP A 119 -17.48 7.96 -14.64
CA ASP A 119 -18.17 8.91 -13.76
C ASP A 119 -18.63 8.27 -12.45
N GLU A 120 -18.96 6.97 -12.45
CA GLU A 120 -19.33 6.24 -11.23
C GLU A 120 -18.24 6.33 -10.14
N HIS A 121 -16.96 6.15 -10.51
CA HIS A 121 -15.85 6.22 -9.53
C HIS A 121 -15.57 7.64 -9.10
N ARG A 122 -15.66 8.60 -10.02
CA ARG A 122 -15.46 10.03 -9.73
C ARG A 122 -16.53 10.54 -8.78
N ASN A 123 -17.80 10.22 -9.04
CA ASN A 123 -18.92 10.60 -8.19
C ASN A 123 -18.81 9.97 -6.80
N TYR A 124 -18.40 8.70 -6.72
CA TYR A 124 -18.15 8.04 -5.44
C TYR A 124 -17.01 8.71 -4.65
N ASN A 125 -15.88 8.99 -5.31
CA ASN A 125 -14.76 9.70 -4.70
C ASN A 125 -15.14 11.11 -4.23
N ALA A 126 -15.96 11.82 -5.00
CA ALA A 126 -16.47 13.14 -4.64
C ALA A 126 -17.46 13.07 -3.47
N ALA A 127 -18.34 12.07 -3.43
CA ALA A 127 -19.26 11.85 -2.32
C ALA A 127 -18.51 11.54 -1.01
N LEU A 128 -17.44 10.74 -1.06
CA LEU A 128 -16.57 10.51 0.10
C LEU A 128 -15.84 11.79 0.52
N ALA A 129 -15.37 12.60 -0.44
CA ALA A 129 -14.77 13.90 -0.15
C ALA A 129 -15.75 14.83 0.59
N ALA A 130 -17.00 14.90 0.10
CA ALA A 130 -18.05 15.69 0.72
C ALA A 130 -18.38 15.20 2.13
N ALA A 131 -18.53 13.89 2.32
CA ALA A 131 -18.81 13.30 3.63
C ALA A 131 -17.69 13.55 4.66
N GLN A 132 -16.43 13.66 4.21
CA GLN A 132 -15.30 14.02 5.07
C GLN A 132 -15.22 15.53 5.35
N ALA A 133 -15.68 16.35 4.41
CA ALA A 133 -15.69 17.80 4.52
C ALA A 133 -16.81 18.33 5.41
N GLU A 134 -17.90 17.57 5.60
CA GLU A 134 -18.94 17.89 6.58
C GLU A 134 -18.35 17.72 8.00
N PRO A 135 -18.00 18.81 8.71
CA PRO A 135 -17.70 18.68 10.13
C PRO A 135 -18.98 18.21 10.80
N ALA A 136 -18.87 17.21 11.67
CA ALA A 136 -19.94 16.81 12.56
C ALA A 136 -20.52 18.06 13.25
N SER A 137 -21.64 18.58 12.72
CA SER A 137 -22.60 19.29 13.56
C SER A 137 -22.94 18.29 14.63
N SER A 138 -22.41 18.55 15.82
CA SER A 138 -22.29 17.57 16.88
C SER A 138 -23.62 16.88 17.11
N PRO A 139 -23.66 15.56 17.33
CA PRO A 139 -24.76 15.03 18.11
C PRO A 139 -24.64 15.70 19.47
N SER A 140 -25.53 16.67 19.75
CA SER A 140 -25.78 17.11 21.11
C SER A 140 -26.03 15.84 21.92
N VAL A 141 -25.06 15.49 22.75
CA VAL A 141 -25.19 14.46 23.77
C VAL A 141 -26.47 14.79 24.54
N PRO A 142 -27.51 13.93 24.54
CA PRO A 142 -28.55 14.05 25.54
C PRO A 142 -27.85 13.83 26.88
N GLU A 143 -27.86 14.87 27.70
CA GLU A 143 -27.45 14.84 29.09
C GLU A 143 -28.05 13.60 29.77
N PRO A 144 -27.25 12.75 30.44
CA PRO A 144 -27.80 11.60 31.14
C PRO A 144 -28.78 12.10 32.22
N PRO A 145 -29.97 11.48 32.39
CA PRO A 145 -30.89 11.89 33.43
C PRO A 145 -30.25 11.62 34.80
N THR A 146 -29.98 12.70 35.53
CA THR A 146 -29.57 12.66 36.93
C THR A 146 -30.62 11.89 37.74
N PRO A 147 -30.23 10.87 38.55
CA PRO A 147 -31.17 10.21 39.44
C PRO A 147 -31.67 11.18 40.50
N VAL A 148 -32.98 11.24 40.64
CA VAL A 148 -33.74 12.06 41.59
C VAL A 148 -33.29 11.74 43.02
N ALA A 149 -32.81 12.75 43.75
CA ALA A 149 -32.79 12.76 45.21
C ALA A 149 -33.67 13.92 45.70
N PRO A 150 -34.47 13.76 46.78
CA PRO A 150 -35.40 14.79 47.23
C PRO A 150 -34.69 15.92 47.99
N ALA A 151 -35.20 17.14 47.80
CA ALA A 151 -34.76 18.38 48.45
C ALA A 151 -34.99 18.38 49.98
N PRO A 152 -34.42 19.37 50.69
CA PRO A 152 -35.25 20.54 50.96
C PRO A 152 -34.57 21.91 50.73
N GLU A 153 -35.45 22.90 50.58
CA GLU A 153 -35.28 24.34 50.32
C GLU A 153 -34.25 25.08 51.20
N MET A 154 -33.56 26.08 50.62
CA MET A 154 -33.79 27.50 50.91
C MET A 154 -33.18 28.40 49.81
N VAL A 155 -33.83 29.53 49.55
CA VAL A 155 -33.67 30.47 48.41
C VAL A 155 -32.82 31.73 48.83
N PRO A 156 -32.59 32.77 47.99
CA PRO A 156 -31.33 33.19 47.32
C PRO A 156 -30.87 34.61 47.83
N PRO A 157 -30.22 35.56 47.08
CA PRO A 157 -29.58 35.57 45.75
C PRO A 157 -28.18 36.22 45.70
N GLY A 158 -27.48 36.07 44.57
CA GLY A 158 -26.24 36.80 44.29
C GLY A 158 -25.89 36.85 42.80
N ASP A 159 -26.20 37.99 42.19
CA ASP A 159 -25.80 38.43 40.85
C ASP A 159 -24.30 38.25 40.55
N GLY A 160 -23.96 37.80 39.34
CA GLY A 160 -22.55 37.50 39.03
C GLY A 160 -22.17 37.19 37.57
N LYS A 161 -22.61 38.02 36.63
CA LYS A 161 -21.85 38.53 35.46
C LYS A 161 -20.67 37.68 34.91
N SER A 162 -20.89 37.13 33.71
CA SER A 162 -20.05 37.26 32.51
C SER A 162 -18.53 37.00 32.60
N ARG A 163 -18.01 36.04 31.81
CA ARG A 163 -17.12 36.33 30.64
C ARG A 163 -16.57 35.04 30.02
N GLY A 164 -16.92 34.83 28.75
CA GLY A 164 -16.23 33.88 27.88
C GLY A 164 -14.76 34.27 27.68
N LYS A 165 -13.88 33.27 27.68
CA LYS A 165 -12.51 33.39 27.16
C LYS A 165 -12.41 32.54 25.90
N ALA A 166 -12.43 33.22 24.76
CA ALA A 166 -11.99 32.68 23.49
C ALA A 166 -10.48 32.41 23.56
N THR A 167 -10.09 31.14 23.44
CA THR A 167 -8.70 30.74 23.24
C THR A 167 -8.32 31.00 21.79
N LYS A 168 -7.56 32.08 21.57
CA LYS A 168 -6.86 32.40 20.33
C LYS A 168 -5.98 31.22 19.91
N ARG A 169 -6.28 30.62 18.75
CA ARG A 169 -5.31 29.82 18.01
C ARG A 169 -4.22 30.75 17.44
N PRO A 170 -2.92 30.45 17.62
CA PRO A 170 -1.87 31.15 16.89
C PRO A 170 -1.94 30.77 15.40
N ARG A 171 -2.08 31.79 14.55
CA ARG A 171 -1.81 31.72 13.11
C ARG A 171 -0.30 31.57 12.96
N LEU A 172 0.16 30.43 12.46
CA LEU A 172 1.47 30.35 11.82
C LEU A 172 1.27 30.80 10.37
N ALA A 173 1.76 31.99 10.08
CA ALA A 173 2.17 32.36 8.74
C ALA A 173 3.62 31.90 8.60
N LEU A 174 3.92 31.11 7.57
CA LEU A 174 5.26 31.10 7.01
C LEU A 174 5.17 30.68 5.54
N ASP A 175 5.27 31.70 4.71
CA ASP A 175 5.61 31.62 3.31
C ASP A 175 6.88 30.79 3.14
N ALA A 176 6.78 29.69 2.39
CA ALA A 176 7.93 28.98 1.86
C ALA A 176 7.84 29.03 0.34
N ILE A 177 8.68 29.90 -0.21
CA ILE A 177 8.96 30.09 -1.63
C ILE A 177 9.55 28.80 -2.19
N ILE A 178 8.96 28.35 -3.29
CA ILE A 178 9.39 27.20 -4.09
C ILE A 178 10.64 27.63 -4.89
N PRO A 179 11.79 26.94 -4.79
CA PRO A 179 12.85 27.12 -5.77
C PRO A 179 12.46 26.41 -7.08
N ASP A 180 12.36 27.17 -8.15
CA ASP A 180 12.41 26.70 -9.54
C ASP A 180 13.69 25.89 -9.74
N SER A 181 13.53 24.59 -9.94
CA SER A 181 14.62 23.69 -10.33
C SER A 181 14.48 23.41 -11.81
N GLU A 182 15.11 24.26 -12.61
CA GLU A 182 15.31 24.08 -14.05
C GLU A 182 16.34 22.95 -14.23
N GLY A 183 15.84 21.75 -14.54
CA GLY A 183 16.63 20.56 -14.81
C GLY A 183 16.55 20.19 -16.28
N GLU A 184 17.68 20.39 -16.95
CA GLU A 184 17.89 20.34 -18.38
C GLU A 184 17.68 18.96 -19.02
N GLY A 185 17.61 18.98 -20.36
CA GLY A 185 17.23 17.90 -21.24
C GLY A 185 18.02 16.59 -21.10
N SER A 186 17.29 15.49 -21.18
CA SER A 186 17.83 14.18 -21.54
C SER A 186 17.00 13.61 -22.70
N GLU A 187 17.40 14.02 -23.90
CA GLU A 187 17.53 13.23 -25.12
C GLU A 187 16.59 12.00 -25.26
N ASP A 188 15.52 12.23 -25.99
CA ASP A 188 14.69 11.25 -26.68
C ASP A 188 15.54 10.28 -27.54
N VAL A 189 15.76 9.06 -27.06
CA VAL A 189 16.13 7.93 -27.92
C VAL A 189 14.87 7.13 -28.23
N PHE A 190 14.14 7.58 -29.25
CA PHE A 190 13.06 6.84 -29.89
C PHE A 190 13.64 5.62 -30.63
N TYR A 191 13.62 4.46 -30.00
CA TYR A 191 13.66 3.19 -30.74
C TYR A 191 12.27 2.92 -31.33
N HIS A 192 12.08 3.36 -32.57
CA HIS A 192 10.96 3.01 -33.40
C HIS A 192 11.31 1.76 -34.21
N GLU A 193 10.82 0.58 -33.84
CA GLU A 193 10.66 -0.54 -34.80
C GLU A 193 9.74 -1.67 -34.28
N PRO A 194 9.18 -2.52 -35.16
CA PRO A 194 7.91 -2.22 -35.81
C PRO A 194 6.76 -3.13 -35.35
N SER A 195 5.55 -2.58 -35.38
CA SER A 195 4.30 -3.28 -35.12
C SER A 195 4.11 -4.49 -36.06
N PRO A 196 3.80 -5.69 -35.54
CA PRO A 196 3.37 -6.81 -36.38
C PRO A 196 2.01 -6.48 -37.00
N LYS A 197 1.98 -6.49 -38.33
CA LYS A 197 0.83 -6.22 -39.18
C LYS A 197 -0.36 -7.09 -38.75
N ARG A 198 -1.44 -6.42 -38.33
CA ARG A 198 -2.76 -7.01 -38.13
C ARG A 198 -3.22 -7.70 -39.42
N LEU A 199 -3.28 -9.02 -39.41
CA LEU A 199 -4.12 -9.77 -40.34
C LEU A 199 -5.58 -9.47 -40.00
N ARG A 200 -6.16 -8.54 -40.77
CA ARG A 200 -7.60 -8.39 -40.96
C ARG A 200 -8.18 -9.76 -41.37
N ARG A 201 -8.95 -10.40 -40.50
CA ARG A 201 -10.01 -11.30 -40.95
C ARG A 201 -11.33 -10.57 -40.84
N SER A 202 -11.79 -10.11 -42.00
CA SER A 202 -13.12 -9.59 -42.26
C SER A 202 -14.20 -10.58 -41.83
N ALA A 203 -15.30 -9.98 -41.37
CA ALA A 203 -16.56 -10.60 -41.07
C ALA A 203 -17.13 -11.43 -42.24
N ARG A 204 -17.88 -12.48 -41.89
CA ARG A 204 -18.96 -13.00 -42.74
C ARG A 204 -20.19 -13.28 -41.87
N THR A 205 -21.06 -12.28 -41.83
CA THR A 205 -22.52 -12.33 -41.96
C THR A 205 -23.26 -13.63 -41.61
N SER A 206 -24.09 -13.55 -40.57
CA SER A 206 -25.55 -13.77 -40.60
C SER A 206 -26.12 -14.68 -41.68
N VAL A 207 -26.70 -15.82 -41.28
CA VAL A 207 -27.96 -16.33 -41.85
C VAL A 207 -28.84 -16.89 -40.73
N ARG A 208 -29.97 -16.21 -40.48
CA ARG A 208 -31.19 -16.77 -39.89
C ARG A 208 -31.79 -17.84 -40.83
N ARG A 209 -32.19 -18.99 -40.29
CA ARG A 209 -33.33 -19.80 -40.79
C ARG A 209 -33.90 -20.57 -39.59
N ARG A 210 -35.01 -20.09 -39.01
CA ARG A 210 -36.40 -20.48 -39.29
C ARG A 210 -36.66 -21.97 -39.02
N GLN A 211 -37.43 -22.19 -37.94
CA GLN A 211 -38.59 -23.08 -37.80
C GLN A 211 -38.67 -24.25 -38.79
N PHE A 212 -38.64 -25.48 -38.28
CA PHE A 212 -39.83 -26.30 -38.03
C PHE A 212 -39.56 -27.22 -36.84
#